data_AF-F6D2Q2-F1
#
_entry.id   AF-F6D2Q2-F1
#
_cell.length_a   1.000
_cell.length_b   1.000
_cell.length_c   1.000
_cell.angle_alpha   90.00
_cell.angle_beta   90.00
_cell.angle_gamma   90.00
#
_symmetry.space_group_name_H-M   'P 1'
#
loop_
_entity.id
_entity.type
_entity.pdbx_description
1 polymer ?
#
loop_
_entity_poly.entity_id
_entity_poly.type
_entity_poly.pdbx_seq_one_letter_code
_entity_poly.pdbx_strand_id
1 'polypeptide(L)'
;MIIIKNSDGIQLYELDFPTLMAGLLTIQQLTVTNTYTTAKTIQIQAVASDKNQMGTAGSTYNSQFFSTDNVNFSNPIIVTIPASSSVLVYTRYAPASNTIPGEMRWALKWNEV
;
A
#
# COMPACT_ATOMS: atom_id res chain seq x y z
N MET A 1 19.07 4.91 -0.05
CA MET A 1 17.70 5.34 0.28
C MET A 1 16.71 4.26 -0.09
N ILE A 2 15.55 4.24 0.55
CA ILE A 2 14.43 3.38 0.15
C ILE A 2 13.50 4.19 -0.74
N ILE A 3 13.13 3.62 -1.89
CA ILE A 3 12.22 4.23 -2.86
C ILE A 3 11.09 3.24 -3.14
N ILE A 4 9.85 3.69 -3.08
CA ILE A 4 8.69 2.88 -3.43
C ILE A 4 8.05 3.48 -4.68
N LYS A 5 7.82 2.66 -5.71
CA LYS A 5 7.25 3.09 -6.98
C LYS A 5 6.04 2.26 -7.38
N ASN A 6 5.10 2.87 -8.12
CA ASN A 6 4.03 2.13 -8.81
C ASN A 6 4.55 1.42 -10.08
N SER A 7 3.65 0.76 -10.82
CA SER A 7 3.95 0.09 -12.10
C SER A 7 4.48 1.03 -13.18
N ASP A 8 4.15 2.32 -13.13
CA ASP A 8 4.60 3.34 -14.09
C ASP A 8 5.98 3.91 -13.73
N GLY A 9 6.59 3.45 -12.64
CA GLY A 9 7.89 3.92 -12.16
C GLY A 9 7.85 5.24 -11.39
N ILE A 10 6.66 5.75 -11.07
CA ILE A 10 6.45 6.97 -10.29
C ILE A 10 6.66 6.66 -8.81
N GLN A 11 7.49 7.46 -8.13
CA GLN A 11 7.71 7.34 -6.69
C GLN A 11 6.44 7.73 -5.93
N LEU A 12 6.01 6.87 -5.02
CA LEU A 12 4.77 7.02 -4.27
C LEU A 12 5.02 7.47 -2.82
N TYR A 13 4.12 8.34 -2.36
CA TYR A 13 3.91 8.66 -0.95
C TYR A 13 2.45 8.39 -0.52
N GLU A 14 1.56 8.21 -1.48
CA GLU A 14 0.15 7.89 -1.29
C GLU A 14 -0.22 6.74 -2.24
N LEU A 15 -1.20 5.93 -1.82
CA LEU A 15 -1.86 4.91 -2.62
C LEU A 15 -3.24 5.45 -2.99
N ASP A 16 -3.46 5.60 -4.29
CA ASP A 16 -4.73 6.02 -4.86
C ASP A 16 -5.47 4.79 -5.39
N PHE A 17 -6.69 4.58 -4.89
CA PHE A 17 -7.62 3.61 -5.45
C PHE A 17 -8.73 4.38 -6.19
N PRO A 18 -8.64 4.50 -7.53
CA PRO A 18 -9.56 5.30 -8.33
C PRO A 18 -10.93 4.65 -8.32
N THR A 19 -11.82 5.17 -7.48
CA THR A 19 -13.24 4.81 -7.35
C THR A 19 -13.50 3.41 -6.78
N LEU A 20 -14.02 3.39 -5.55
CA LEU A 20 -14.45 2.19 -4.86
C LEU A 20 -15.81 1.75 -5.39
N MET A 21 -15.87 0.73 -6.25
CA MET A 21 -17.12 0.01 -6.45
C MET A 21 -17.27 -1.04 -5.35
N ALA A 22 -18.46 -1.13 -4.75
CA ALA A 22 -18.78 -2.15 -3.75
C ALA A 22 -18.39 -3.56 -4.24
N GLY A 23 -17.59 -4.27 -3.45
CA GLY A 23 -17.15 -5.64 -3.75
C GLY A 23 -16.09 -5.78 -4.84
N LEU A 24 -15.54 -4.68 -5.39
CA LEU A 24 -14.48 -4.75 -6.39
C LEU A 24 -13.10 -4.82 -5.72
N LEU A 25 -12.45 -5.98 -5.87
CA LEU A 25 -11.06 -6.18 -5.51
C LEU A 25 -10.15 -5.42 -6.48
N THR A 26 -9.29 -4.56 -5.95
CA THR A 26 -8.20 -3.94 -6.74
C THR A 26 -6.86 -4.37 -6.16
N ILE A 27 -5.98 -4.85 -7.02
CA ILE A 27 -4.58 -5.17 -6.69
C ILE A 27 -3.68 -4.27 -7.52
N GLN A 28 -2.71 -3.62 -6.88
CA GLN A 28 -1.65 -2.88 -7.57
C GLN A 28 -0.29 -3.46 -7.19
N GLN A 29 0.69 -3.31 -8.08
CA GLN A 29 2.06 -3.72 -7.82
C GLN A 29 2.90 -2.49 -7.49
N LEU A 30 3.68 -2.62 -6.42
CA LEU A 30 4.71 -1.68 -6.02
C LEU A 30 6.09 -2.32 -6.17
N THR A 31 7.06 -1.49 -6.54
CA THR A 31 8.48 -1.86 -6.50
C THR A 31 9.14 -1.11 -5.37
N VAL A 32 9.72 -1.84 -4.42
CA VAL A 32 10.46 -1.29 -3.28
C VAL A 32 11.95 -1.47 -3.55
N THR A 33 12.66 -0.38 -3.81
CA THR A 33 14.08 -0.38 -4.16
C THR A 33 14.93 0.09 -2.99
N ASN A 34 15.97 -0.68 -2.67
CA ASN A 34 17.02 -0.31 -1.75
C ASN A 34 18.26 0.14 -2.51
N THR A 35 18.60 1.42 -2.43
CA THR A 35 19.82 1.97 -3.05
C THR A 35 21.04 1.97 -2.13
N TYR A 36 20.93 1.44 -0.91
CA TYR A 36 22.06 1.27 0.00
C TYR A 36 22.89 0.04 -0.41
N THR A 37 24.16 0.04 -0.04
CA THR A 37 25.10 -1.07 -0.26
C THR A 37 24.91 -2.21 0.74
N THR A 38 24.04 -2.03 1.73
CA THR A 38 23.65 -3.05 2.70
C THR A 38 22.16 -3.37 2.57
N ALA A 39 21.78 -4.59 2.92
CA ALA A 39 20.37 -4.97 3.00
C ALA A 39 19.64 -4.11 4.04
N LYS A 40 18.36 -3.85 3.80
CA LYS A 40 17.50 -3.06 4.68
C LYS A 40 16.21 -3.79 4.96
N THR A 41 15.82 -3.81 6.22
CA THR A 41 14.51 -4.29 6.66
C THR A 41 13.67 -3.08 6.98
N ILE A 42 12.49 -3.01 6.36
CA ILE A 42 11.54 -1.93 6.61
C ILE A 42 10.17 -2.48 6.97
N GLN A 43 9.44 -1.71 7.78
CA GLN A 43 8.02 -1.89 7.95
C GLN A 43 7.30 -0.93 6.99
N ILE A 44 6.36 -1.44 6.21
CA ILE A 44 5.50 -0.64 5.33
C ILE A 44 4.08 -0.66 5.88
N GLN A 45 3.44 0.50 5.92
CA GLN A 45 2.09 0.68 6.43
C GLN A 45 1.31 1.66 5.55
N ALA A 46 0.02 1.38 5.37
CA ALA A 46 -0.94 2.28 4.77
C ALA A 46 -1.82 2.81 5.91
N VAL A 47 -1.93 4.13 6.00
CA VAL A 47 -2.83 4.80 6.94
C VAL A 47 -3.80 5.67 6.16
N ALA A 48 -5.00 5.89 6.68
CA ALA A 48 -5.96 6.75 6.00
C ALA A 48 -5.33 8.13 5.74
N SER A 49 -5.44 8.63 4.50
CA SER A 49 -4.95 9.97 4.18
C SER A 49 -5.96 11.02 4.63
N ASP A 50 -5.46 12.10 5.22
CA ASP A 50 -6.28 13.24 5.62
C ASP A 50 -6.87 14.00 4.40
N LYS A 51 -6.38 13.71 3.19
CA LYS A 51 -6.79 14.38 1.94
C LYS A 51 -8.09 13.87 1.33
N ASN A 52 -8.64 12.73 1.76
CA ASN A 52 -9.88 12.20 1.20
C ASN A 52 -10.64 11.35 2.25
N GLN A 53 -11.36 12.01 3.15
CA GLN A 53 -12.29 11.36 4.08
C GLN A 53 -13.63 11.11 3.39
N MET A 54 -13.79 9.92 2.80
CA MET A 54 -15.09 9.44 2.36
C MET A 54 -15.91 8.96 3.56
N GLY A 55 -16.94 9.73 3.95
CA GLY A 55 -18.00 9.32 4.88
C GLY A 55 -17.64 9.37 6.37
N THR A 56 -18.65 9.61 7.21
CA THR A 56 -18.56 9.74 8.66
C THR A 56 -17.85 8.54 9.31
N ALA A 57 -17.03 8.81 10.34
CA ALA A 57 -16.36 7.82 11.17
C ALA A 57 -17.31 6.67 11.54
N GLY A 58 -17.11 5.49 10.93
CA GLY A 58 -18.03 4.35 11.10
C GLY A 58 -17.86 3.26 10.03
N SER A 59 -17.34 3.60 8.85
CA SER A 59 -16.90 2.60 7.88
C SER A 59 -15.59 1.96 8.34
N THR A 60 -15.66 0.87 9.11
CA THR A 60 -14.50 0.02 9.38
C THR A 60 -14.11 -0.70 8.10
N TYR A 61 -13.25 -0.06 7.31
CA TYR A 61 -12.61 -0.72 6.19
C TYR A 61 -11.60 -1.73 6.75
N ASN A 62 -11.88 -3.03 6.60
CA ASN A 62 -10.94 -4.11 6.92
C ASN A 62 -9.83 -4.13 5.85
N SER A 63 -9.04 -3.08 5.79
CA SER A 63 -8.09 -2.90 4.72
C SER A 63 -6.76 -3.57 5.06
N GLN A 64 -6.61 -4.79 4.57
CA GLN A 64 -5.31 -5.44 4.45
C GLN A 64 -4.68 -4.99 3.13
N PHE A 65 -3.53 -4.33 3.20
CA PHE A 65 -2.94 -3.68 2.03
C PHE A 65 -1.82 -4.48 1.43
N PHE A 66 -0.82 -4.94 2.18
CA PHE A 66 0.44 -5.33 1.59
C PHE A 66 0.68 -6.83 1.59
N SER A 67 1.34 -7.32 0.55
CA SER A 67 1.76 -8.71 0.42
C SER A 67 3.05 -8.80 -0.42
N THR A 68 3.93 -9.76 -0.16
CA THR A 68 5.07 -10.09 -1.04
C THR A 68 4.78 -11.29 -1.95
N ASP A 69 3.68 -12.00 -1.72
CA ASP A 69 3.30 -13.24 -2.43
C ASP A 69 2.00 -13.10 -3.25
N ASN A 70 1.33 -11.94 -3.16
CA ASN A 70 0.00 -11.67 -3.73
C ASN A 70 -1.10 -12.62 -3.20
N VAL A 71 -0.90 -13.23 -2.04
CA VAL A 71 -1.85 -14.18 -1.44
C VAL A 71 -2.22 -13.74 -0.03
N ASN A 72 -1.21 -13.55 0.82
CA ASN A 72 -1.38 -13.19 2.22
C ASN A 72 -1.15 -11.70 2.40
N PHE A 73 -2.23 -10.98 2.69
CA PHE A 73 -2.19 -9.53 2.86
C PHE A 73 -2.26 -9.11 4.32
N SER A 74 -1.42 -8.16 4.69
CA SER A 74 -1.37 -7.57 6.03
C SER A 74 -1.21 -6.05 5.95
N ASN A 75 -1.50 -5.38 7.06
CA ASN A 75 -1.13 -3.98 7.23
C ASN A 75 -0.84 -3.77 8.73
N PRO A 76 0.43 -3.57 9.13
CA PRO A 76 1.63 -3.38 8.29
C PRO A 76 2.20 -4.70 7.69
N ILE A 77 3.26 -4.58 6.89
CA ILE A 77 4.12 -5.70 6.45
C ILE A 77 5.59 -5.37 6.76
N ILE A 78 6.41 -6.39 7.03
CA ILE A 78 7.87 -6.28 7.13
C ILE A 78 8.49 -6.85 5.85
N VAL A 79 9.38 -6.09 5.22
CA VAL A 79 10.05 -6.48 3.98
C VAL A 79 11.56 -6.28 4.14
N THR A 80 12.34 -7.32 3.82
CA THR A 80 13.79 -7.23 3.69
C THR A 80 14.15 -7.03 2.23
N ILE A 81 14.85 -5.95 1.90
CA ILE A 81 15.30 -5.63 0.55
C ILE A 81 16.83 -5.77 0.49
N PRO A 82 17.38 -6.65 -0.37
CA PRO A 82 18.82 -6.81 -0.53
C PRO A 82 19.51 -5.50 -0.94
N ALA A 83 20.82 -5.43 -0.71
CA ALA A 83 21.65 -4.31 -1.13
C ALA A 83 21.52 -4.07 -2.65
N SER A 84 21.38 -2.81 -3.05
CA SER A 84 21.30 -2.40 -4.46
C SER A 84 20.27 -3.18 -5.29
N SER A 85 19.12 -3.53 -4.68
CA SER A 85 18.13 -4.41 -5.28
C SER A 85 16.69 -3.91 -5.08
N SER A 86 15.72 -4.60 -5.68
CA SER A 86 14.30 -4.31 -5.54
C SER A 86 13.51 -5.56 -5.18
N VAL A 87 12.43 -5.36 -4.42
CA VAL A 87 11.43 -6.38 -4.09
C VAL A 87 10.06 -5.89 -4.56
N LEU A 88 9.24 -6.82 -5.06
CA LEU A 88 7.84 -6.55 -5.39
C LEU A 88 6.98 -6.65 -4.13
N VAL A 89 6.11 -5.66 -3.96
CA VAL A 89 5.09 -5.64 -2.92
C VAL A 89 3.76 -5.36 -3.60
N TYR A 90 2.75 -6.17 -3.33
CA TYR A 90 1.40 -6.00 -3.84
C TYR A 90 0.60 -5.21 -2.84
N THR A 91 -0.16 -4.22 -3.32
CA THR A 91 -1.21 -3.58 -2.54
C THR A 91 -2.57 -4.13 -2.94
N ARG A 92 -3.44 -4.38 -1.97
CA ARG A 92 -4.81 -4.80 -2.17
C ARG A 92 -5.75 -3.83 -1.49
N TYR A 93 -6.81 -3.49 -2.19
CA TYR A 93 -7.97 -2.83 -1.62
C TYR A 93 -9.22 -3.65 -1.90
N ALA A 94 -9.93 -4.00 -0.84
CA ALA A 94 -11.16 -4.79 -0.87
C ALA A 94 -12.24 -4.04 -0.07
N PRO A 95 -12.99 -3.12 -0.70
CA PRO A 95 -14.08 -2.43 -0.03
C PRO A 95 -15.20 -3.42 0.31
N ALA A 96 -15.85 -3.21 1.46
CA ALA A 96 -17.07 -3.95 1.80
C ALA A 96 -18.17 -3.68 0.76
N SER A 97 -19.10 -4.63 0.60
CA SER A 97 -20.20 -4.52 -0.37
C SER A 97 -21.19 -3.37 -0.10
N ASN A 98 -21.13 -2.77 1.09
CA ASN A 98 -21.89 -1.58 1.47
C ASN A 98 -21.08 -0.28 1.37
N THR A 99 -19.88 -0.31 0.80
CA THR A 99 -19.04 0.88 0.64
C THR A 99 -19.70 1.87 -0.31
N ILE A 100 -19.77 3.13 0.11
CA ILE A 100 -20.25 4.22 -0.72
C ILE A 100 -19.21 4.49 -1.82
N PRO A 101 -19.61 4.59 -3.10
CA PRO A 101 -18.68 4.93 -4.17
C PRO A 101 -18.01 6.29 -3.98
N GLY A 102 -16.70 6.33 -4.18
CA GLY A 102 -15.90 7.54 -4.18
C GLY A 102 -14.40 7.22 -4.19
N GLU A 103 -13.57 8.26 -4.16
CA GLU A 103 -12.12 8.10 -4.11
C GLU A 103 -11.64 8.03 -2.66
N MET A 104 -10.77 7.06 -2.35
CA MET A 104 -10.11 6.99 -1.05
C MET A 104 -8.61 6.92 -1.23
N ARG A 105 -7.91 7.77 -0.48
CA ARG A 105 -6.45 7.85 -0.51
C ARG A 105 -5.89 7.32 0.78
N TRP A 106 -4.79 6.57 0.66
CA TRP A 106 -4.06 6.04 1.81
C TRP A 106 -2.65 6.60 1.78
N ALA A 107 -2.20 7.21 2.87
CA ALA A 107 -0.82 7.63 2.99
C ALA A 107 0.07 6.39 3.22
N LEU A 108 1.13 6.29 2.44
CA LEU A 108 2.14 5.24 2.57
C LEU A 108 3.21 5.70 3.56
N LYS A 109 3.38 4.95 4.64
CA LYS A 109 4.42 5.16 5.65
C LYS A 109 5.38 3.98 5.65
N TRP A 110 6.66 4.27 5.83
CA TRP A 110 7.65 3.22 6.07
C TRP A 110 8.76 3.71 6.99
N ASN A 111 9.33 2.77 7.74
CA ASN A 111 10.47 3.01 8.62
C ASN A 111 11.39 1.78 8.63
N GLU A 112 12.68 2.00 8.85
CA GLU A 112 13.62 0.91 9.15
C GLU A 112 13.24 0.26 10.49
N VAL A 113 13.46 -1.06 10.60
CA VAL A 113 13.14 -1.88 11.78
C VAL A 113 14.36 -2.66 12.23
#